data_AF-A0A8U0WNB0-F1
#
_entry.id   AF-A0A8U0WNB0-F1
#
_cell.length_a   1.000
_cell.length_b   1.000
_cell.length_c   1.000
_cell.angle_alpha   90.00
_cell.angle_beta   90.00
_cell.angle_gamma   90.00
#
_symmetry.space_group_name_H-M   'P 1'
#
loop_
_entity.id
_entity.type
_entity.pdbx_description
1 polymer ?
#
loop_
_entity_poly.entity_id
_entity_poly.type
_entity_poly.pdbx_seq_one_letter_code
_entity_poly.pdbx_strand_id
1 'polypeptide(L)'
;MLAIENFLILTIGFLVLVKAGPFNATVDKPNEPCAPGCPRILDPICAVDDTFKNHKYFHNQCLMDYDSCRSGKAWKPTQMLLCFADVDTALRDGCMRVCTFVYNPVCASDGKNFEIFGNQCVLGIENCLASDKWLTVPGEKCGL
;
A
#
# COMPACT_ATOMS: atom_id res chain seq x y z
N MET A 1 -6.37 41.71 -17.92
CA MET A 1 -7.64 42.38 -17.55
C MET A 1 -8.17 41.68 -16.32
N LEU A 2 -8.23 42.39 -15.20
CA LEU A 2 -8.56 41.87 -13.87
C LEU A 2 -10.04 41.48 -13.78
N ALA A 3 -10.34 40.35 -13.14
CA ALA A 3 -11.63 40.11 -12.51
C ALA A 3 -11.40 39.23 -11.28
N ILE A 4 -11.34 39.87 -10.11
CA ILE A 4 -11.34 39.22 -8.79
C ILE A 4 -12.73 39.49 -8.24
N GLU A 5 -13.59 38.47 -8.21
CA GLU A 5 -14.87 38.53 -7.50
C GLU A 5 -14.58 38.28 -6.00
N ASN A 6 -14.73 39.34 -5.20
CA ASN A 6 -14.54 39.33 -3.75
C ASN A 6 -15.74 38.65 -3.07
N PHE A 7 -15.55 37.49 -2.44
CA PHE A 7 -16.50 36.99 -1.44
C PHE A 7 -15.99 37.33 -0.03
N LEU A 8 -16.73 38.23 0.62
CA LEU A 8 -16.50 38.72 1.97
C LEU A 8 -17.04 37.68 2.97
N ILE A 9 -16.17 36.94 3.66
CA ILE A 9 -16.56 36.17 4.86
C ILE A 9 -15.90 36.84 6.07
N LEU A 10 -16.71 37.61 6.80
CA LEU A 10 -16.40 38.18 8.10
C LEU A 10 -16.49 37.07 9.16
N THR A 11 -15.37 36.40 9.44
CA THR A 11 -15.16 35.74 10.74
C THR A 11 -13.78 36.11 11.27
N ILE A 12 -13.74 36.30 12.58
CA ILE A 12 -12.75 37.11 13.29
C ILE A 12 -11.44 36.33 13.46
N GLY A 13 -10.31 36.94 13.08
CA GLY A 13 -8.98 36.56 13.54
C GLY A 13 -8.18 35.62 12.61
N PHE A 14 -7.12 36.17 12.02
CA PHE A 14 -6.09 35.52 11.18
C PHE A 14 -6.53 35.05 9.78
N LEU A 15 -6.44 36.01 8.84
CA LEU A 15 -6.49 35.77 7.39
C LEU A 15 -5.22 35.02 6.95
N VAL A 16 -5.18 33.69 7.07
CA VAL A 16 -4.18 32.87 6.38
C VAL A 16 -4.67 32.66 4.95
N LEU A 17 -4.08 33.40 4.00
CA LEU A 17 -4.29 33.17 2.58
C LEU A 17 -3.65 31.83 2.18
N VAL A 18 -4.37 30.73 2.34
CA VAL A 18 -4.01 29.46 1.71
C VAL A 18 -4.32 29.62 0.22
N LYS A 19 -3.30 29.91 -0.59
CA LYS A 19 -3.42 29.73 -2.04
C LYS A 19 -3.58 28.24 -2.29
N ALA A 20 -4.76 27.81 -2.71
CA ALA A 20 -4.90 26.57 -3.46
C ALA A 20 -4.12 26.75 -4.77
N GLY A 21 -2.84 26.38 -4.75
CA GLY A 21 -2.11 26.13 -5.99
C GLY A 21 -2.79 24.96 -6.72
N PRO A 22 -2.65 24.86 -8.05
CA PRO A 22 -3.06 23.63 -8.71
C PRO A 22 -2.30 22.47 -8.05
N PHE A 23 -3.04 21.49 -7.51
CA PHE A 23 -2.46 20.22 -7.12
C PHE A 23 -2.09 19.49 -8.42
N ASN A 24 -0.95 19.87 -8.99
CA ASN A 24 -0.30 19.11 -10.04
C ASN A 24 0.32 17.90 -9.36
N ALA A 25 -0.46 16.82 -9.26
CA ALA A 25 0.10 15.49 -9.15
C ALA A 25 0.87 15.22 -10.45
N THR A 26 2.10 15.71 -10.56
CA THR A 26 3.04 15.19 -11.55
C THR A 26 3.45 13.81 -11.05
N VAL A 27 2.61 12.81 -11.31
CA VAL A 27 3.10 11.46 -11.57
C VAL A 27 3.79 11.54 -12.92
N ASP A 28 5.01 12.07 -12.93
CA ASP A 28 5.99 11.77 -13.96
C ASP A 28 7.34 12.35 -13.52
N LYS A 29 8.12 11.51 -12.85
CA LYS A 29 9.58 11.63 -12.91
C LYS A 29 10.09 10.32 -13.50
N PRO A 30 10.24 10.22 -14.84
CA PRO A 30 10.31 8.92 -15.52
C PRO A 30 11.57 8.07 -15.26
N ASN A 31 12.52 8.47 -14.41
CA ASN A 31 13.81 7.78 -14.32
C ASN A 31 14.49 7.87 -12.94
N GLU A 32 13.75 8.13 -11.85
CA GLU A 32 14.36 7.97 -10.51
C GLU A 32 14.23 6.50 -10.08
N PRO A 33 15.34 5.79 -9.83
CA PRO A 33 15.27 4.42 -9.35
C PRO A 33 14.51 4.40 -8.02
N CYS A 34 13.57 3.45 -7.87
CA CYS A 34 12.79 3.31 -6.66
C CYS A 34 13.72 3.21 -5.45
N ALA A 35 13.45 4.05 -4.43
CA ALA A 35 14.29 4.13 -3.24
C ALA A 35 14.43 2.72 -2.62
N PRO A 36 15.66 2.23 -2.42
CA PRO A 36 15.86 0.94 -1.79
C PRO A 36 15.62 1.05 -0.28
N GLY A 37 14.90 0.07 0.28
CA GLY A 37 14.76 -0.11 1.71
C GLY A 37 13.57 0.63 2.33
N CYS A 38 12.71 -0.14 3.00
CA CYS A 38 11.63 0.39 3.82
C CYS A 38 11.90 0.17 5.31
N PRO A 39 11.39 1.06 6.20
CA PRO A 39 11.45 0.82 7.63
C PRO A 39 10.73 -0.48 7.97
N ARG A 40 11.30 -1.22 8.91
CA ARG A 40 10.77 -2.50 9.38
C ARG A 40 9.67 -2.28 10.43
N ILE A 41 8.63 -1.54 10.05
CA ILE A 41 7.47 -1.19 10.88
C ILE A 41 6.18 -1.76 10.28
N LEU A 42 5.31 -2.29 11.13
CA LEU A 42 3.98 -2.74 10.77
C LEU A 42 2.98 -1.61 11.03
N ASP A 43 2.49 -1.00 9.95
CA ASP A 43 1.47 0.05 9.91
C ASP A 43 0.51 -0.23 8.74
N PRO A 44 -0.40 -1.20 8.89
CA PRO A 44 -1.07 -1.84 7.76
C PRO A 44 -2.03 -0.89 7.02
N ILE A 45 -1.99 -0.96 5.69
CA ILE A 45 -2.84 -0.19 4.78
C ILE A 45 -3.53 -1.17 3.83
N CYS A 46 -4.85 -1.08 3.69
CA CYS A 46 -5.53 -1.62 2.52
C CYS A 46 -5.67 -0.49 1.51
N ALA A 47 -5.29 -0.73 0.26
CA ALA A 47 -5.42 0.24 -0.81
C ALA A 47 -6.15 -0.36 -2.01
N VAL A 48 -6.75 0.51 -2.82
CA VAL A 48 -7.39 0.16 -4.07
C VAL A 48 -6.71 0.86 -5.23
N ASP A 49 -6.69 0.23 -6.39
CA ASP A 49 -6.15 0.83 -7.61
C ASP A 49 -7.00 2.02 -8.10
N ASP A 50 -6.49 2.74 -9.10
CA ASP A 50 -7.19 3.86 -9.73
C ASP A 50 -8.53 3.48 -10.40
N THR A 51 -8.68 2.20 -10.77
CA THR A 51 -9.94 1.65 -11.30
C THR A 51 -10.96 1.27 -10.22
N PHE A 52 -10.59 1.35 -8.94
CA PHE A 52 -11.39 0.95 -7.78
C PHE A 52 -11.82 -0.53 -7.77
N LYS A 53 -11.11 -1.40 -8.50
CA LYS A 53 -11.45 -2.82 -8.65
C LYS A 53 -10.50 -3.73 -7.88
N ASN A 54 -9.22 -3.40 -7.88
CA ASN A 54 -8.20 -4.26 -7.31
C ASN A 54 -7.80 -3.73 -5.95
N HIS A 55 -8.00 -4.53 -4.91
CA HIS A 55 -7.58 -4.22 -3.55
C HIS A 55 -6.25 -4.92 -3.25
N LYS A 56 -5.35 -4.24 -2.54
CA LYS A 56 -4.07 -4.79 -2.11
C LYS A 56 -3.71 -4.29 -0.71
N TYR A 57 -3.26 -5.22 0.12
CA TYR A 57 -2.77 -4.94 1.46
C TYR A 57 -1.28 -4.59 1.41
N PHE A 58 -0.86 -3.62 2.21
CA PHE A 58 0.53 -3.19 2.39
C PHE A 58 0.87 -3.16 3.88
N HIS A 59 2.06 -3.62 4.25
CA HIS A 59 2.49 -3.62 5.65
C HIS A 59 2.79 -2.23 6.19
N ASN A 60 3.09 -1.25 5.34
CA ASN A 60 3.29 0.16 5.68
C ASN A 60 3.25 1.04 4.42
N GLN A 61 3.18 2.37 4.62
CA GLN A 61 3.14 3.35 3.52
C GLN A 61 4.36 3.24 2.60
N CYS A 62 5.57 3.04 3.14
CA CYS A 62 6.76 2.92 2.31
C CYS A 62 6.65 1.76 1.30
N LEU A 63 6.11 0.62 1.73
CA LEU A 63 5.91 -0.54 0.85
C LEU A 63 4.84 -0.29 -0.22
N MET A 64 3.80 0.48 0.09
CA MET A 64 2.81 0.94 -0.88
C MET A 64 3.45 1.86 -1.93
N ASP A 65 4.26 2.83 -1.50
CA ASP A 65 4.96 3.78 -2.39
C ASP A 65 6.00 3.07 -3.26
N TYR A 66 6.72 2.11 -2.68
CA TYR A 66 7.69 1.29 -3.39
C TYR A 66 7.02 0.44 -4.49
N ASP A 67 5.90 -0.21 -4.18
CA ASP A 67 5.14 -0.97 -5.16
C ASP A 67 4.57 -0.07 -6.27
N SER A 68 4.06 1.12 -5.91
CA SER A 68 3.64 2.14 -6.87
C SER A 68 4.77 2.53 -7.82
N CYS A 69 5.97 2.82 -7.28
CA CYS A 69 7.14 3.16 -8.08
C CYS A 69 7.55 2.02 -9.04
N ARG A 70 7.62 0.78 -8.53
CA ARG A 70 8.09 -0.38 -9.31
C ARG A 70 7.08 -0.81 -10.37
N SER A 71 5.79 -0.77 -10.07
CA SER A 71 4.74 -1.29 -10.93
C SER A 71 4.08 -0.23 -11.82
N GLY A 72 4.31 1.05 -11.55
CA GLY A 72 3.59 2.16 -12.19
C GLY A 72 2.11 2.28 -11.79
N LYS A 73 1.66 1.54 -10.76
CA LYS A 73 0.27 1.57 -10.30
C LYS A 73 0.05 2.66 -9.25
N ALA A 74 -1.05 3.39 -9.37
CA ALA A 74 -1.51 4.30 -8.33
C ALA A 74 -2.40 3.55 -7.33
N TRP A 75 -2.03 3.60 -6.04
CA TRP A 75 -2.77 3.01 -4.95
C TRP A 75 -3.43 4.12 -4.09
N LYS A 76 -4.65 3.90 -3.62
CA LYS A 76 -5.37 4.81 -2.72
C LYS A 76 -5.85 4.06 -1.47
N PRO A 77 -5.56 4.53 -0.24
CA PRO A 77 -6.04 3.87 0.97
C PRO A 77 -7.56 3.73 1.00
N THR A 78 -8.05 2.60 1.52
CA THR A 78 -9.47 2.26 1.62
C THR A 78 -9.73 1.40 2.86
N GLN A 79 -10.96 0.89 3.00
CA GLN A 79 -11.35 0.06 4.14
C GLN A 79 -10.60 -1.28 4.14
N MET A 80 -10.00 -1.62 5.30
CA MET A 80 -9.21 -2.83 5.49
C MET A 80 -9.93 -4.11 5.07
N LEU A 81 -11.24 -4.19 5.30
CA LEU A 81 -12.05 -5.37 4.99
C LEU A 81 -12.10 -5.68 3.48
N LEU A 82 -11.92 -4.69 2.62
CA LEU A 82 -12.01 -4.88 1.17
C LEU A 82 -10.83 -5.68 0.60
N CYS A 83 -9.66 -5.63 1.25
CA CYS A 83 -8.52 -6.47 0.88
C CYS A 83 -8.73 -7.96 1.21
N PHE A 84 -9.82 -8.30 1.90
CA PHE A 84 -10.15 -9.68 2.29
C PHE A 84 -11.56 -10.09 1.81
N ALA A 85 -12.17 -9.30 0.92
CA ALA A 85 -13.56 -9.50 0.49
C ALA A 85 -13.75 -10.78 -0.35
N ASP A 86 -12.74 -11.16 -1.15
CA ASP A 86 -12.80 -12.29 -2.07
C ASP A 86 -12.33 -13.62 -1.45
N VAL A 87 -11.96 -13.62 -0.16
CA VAL A 87 -11.53 -14.84 0.52
C VAL A 87 -12.77 -15.66 0.89
N ASP A 88 -12.89 -16.85 0.31
CA ASP A 88 -13.95 -17.81 0.66
C ASP A 88 -13.95 -18.04 2.17
N THR A 89 -15.13 -17.92 2.80
CA THR A 89 -15.24 -17.97 4.26
C THR A 89 -14.84 -19.33 4.84
N ALA A 90 -15.10 -20.43 4.14
CA ALA A 90 -14.74 -21.77 4.64
C ALA A 90 -13.22 -21.98 4.55
N LEU A 91 -12.59 -21.54 3.45
CA LEU A 91 -11.14 -21.53 3.30
C LEU A 91 -10.48 -20.62 4.34
N ARG A 92 -11.01 -19.42 4.53
CA ARG A 92 -10.56 -18.47 5.55
C ARG A 92 -10.56 -19.12 6.92
N ASP A 93 -11.68 -19.71 7.33
CA ASP A 93 -11.82 -20.28 8.68
C ASP A 93 -10.90 -21.51 8.88
N GLY A 94 -10.56 -22.24 7.80
CA GLY A 94 -9.59 -23.34 7.84
C GLY A 94 -8.12 -22.90 7.88
N CYS A 95 -7.79 -21.73 7.32
CA CYS A 95 -6.41 -21.23 7.21
C CYS A 95 -6.04 -20.20 8.27
N MET A 96 -7.02 -19.40 8.72
CA MET A 96 -6.77 -18.30 9.63
C MET A 96 -6.33 -18.82 10.98
N ARG A 97 -5.21 -18.25 11.45
CA ARG A 97 -4.63 -18.54 12.77
C ARG A 97 -4.06 -17.25 13.35
N VAL A 98 -3.92 -17.22 14.67
CA VAL A 98 -3.35 -16.07 15.36
C VAL A 98 -1.85 -16.00 15.04
N CYS A 99 -1.42 -14.88 14.47
CA CYS A 99 -0.01 -14.55 14.32
C CYS A 99 0.39 -13.49 15.34
N THR A 100 1.65 -13.56 15.81
CA THR A 100 2.21 -12.50 16.62
C THR A 100 2.34 -11.22 15.79
N PHE A 101 2.21 -10.06 16.43
CA PHE A 101 2.48 -8.76 15.80
C PHE A 101 3.98 -8.43 15.68
N VAL A 102 4.87 -9.38 15.98
CA VAL A 102 6.31 -9.22 15.76
C VAL A 102 6.58 -9.12 14.26
N TYR A 103 7.11 -7.98 13.84
CA TYR A 103 7.53 -7.76 12.47
C TYR A 103 8.92 -8.34 12.23
N ASN A 104 8.97 -9.43 11.47
CA ASN A 104 10.19 -10.13 11.08
C ASN A 104 10.05 -10.51 9.60
N PRO A 105 10.27 -9.55 8.69
CA PRO A 105 9.79 -9.62 7.32
C PRO A 105 10.44 -10.75 6.53
N VAL A 106 9.65 -11.36 5.66
CA VAL A 106 10.05 -12.47 4.81
C VAL A 106 9.84 -12.08 3.36
N CYS A 107 10.90 -12.04 2.56
CA CYS A 107 10.79 -11.91 1.11
C CYS A 107 10.44 -13.27 0.50
N ALA A 108 9.41 -13.33 -0.33
CA ALA A 108 9.01 -14.55 -1.03
C ALA A 108 8.59 -14.28 -2.48
N SER A 109 8.57 -15.34 -3.28
CA SER A 109 8.13 -15.31 -4.68
C SER A 109 7.24 -16.53 -4.99
N ASP A 110 6.18 -16.29 -5.76
CA ASP A 110 5.30 -17.31 -6.36
C ASP A 110 5.77 -17.76 -7.76
N GLY A 111 6.97 -17.32 -8.18
CA GLY A 111 7.52 -17.54 -9.52
C GLY A 111 7.15 -16.47 -10.54
N LYS A 112 6.20 -15.57 -10.23
CA LYS A 112 5.78 -14.45 -11.10
C LYS A 112 6.10 -13.10 -10.45
N ASN A 113 5.85 -13.00 -9.16
CA ASN A 113 5.93 -11.79 -8.35
C ASN A 113 6.90 -11.97 -7.18
N PHE A 114 7.30 -10.84 -6.60
CA PHE A 114 8.07 -10.77 -5.35
C PHE A 114 7.28 -9.93 -4.35
N GLU A 115 7.17 -10.42 -3.12
CA GLU A 115 6.40 -9.79 -2.04
C GLU A 115 7.07 -9.96 -0.68
N ILE A 116 6.82 -9.01 0.22
CA ILE A 116 7.29 -9.01 1.61
C ILE A 116 6.11 -9.36 2.49
N PHE A 117 6.26 -10.42 3.30
CA PHE A 117 5.30 -10.83 4.32
C PHE A 117 5.80 -10.41 5.70
N GLY A 118 4.91 -9.91 6.55
CA GLY A 118 5.28 -9.30 7.84
C GLY A 118 5.97 -10.24 8.82
N ASN A 119 5.69 -11.55 8.74
CA ASN A 119 6.45 -12.61 9.38
C ASN A 119 6.12 -13.98 8.78
N GLN A 120 6.84 -15.02 9.23
CA GLN A 120 6.66 -16.40 8.79
C GLN A 120 5.24 -16.94 9.03
N CYS A 121 4.57 -16.50 10.10
CA CYS A 121 3.21 -16.93 10.39
C CYS A 121 2.24 -16.41 9.32
N VAL A 122 2.38 -15.12 8.94
CA VAL A 122 1.60 -14.47 7.88
C VAL A 122 1.86 -15.12 6.51
N LEU A 123 3.12 -15.35 6.13
CA LEU A 123 3.46 -16.10 4.91
C LEU A 123 2.80 -17.50 4.88
N GLY A 124 2.70 -18.15 6.03
CA GLY A 124 2.04 -19.44 6.13
C GLY A 124 0.51 -19.37 5.99
N ILE A 125 -0.12 -18.27 6.41
CA ILE A 125 -1.55 -18.03 6.13
C ILE A 125 -1.74 -17.80 4.63
N GLU A 126 -0.90 -16.97 4.01
CA GLU A 126 -0.99 -16.70 2.58
C GLU A 126 -0.85 -17.99 1.76
N ASN A 127 0.15 -18.81 2.05
CA ASN A 127 0.32 -20.11 1.39
C ASN A 127 -0.84 -21.10 1.60
N CYS A 128 -1.67 -20.89 2.63
CA CYS A 128 -2.87 -21.69 2.85
C CYS A 128 -4.06 -21.15 2.03
N LEU A 129 -4.17 -19.83 1.92
CA LEU A 129 -5.24 -19.15 1.17
C LEU A 129 -5.01 -19.13 -0.35
N ALA A 130 -3.75 -19.09 -0.78
CA ALA A 130 -3.36 -18.91 -2.17
C ALA A 130 -3.40 -20.22 -2.98
N SER A 131 -3.73 -20.10 -4.26
CA SER A 131 -3.63 -21.22 -5.23
C SER A 131 -2.17 -21.51 -5.62
N ASP A 132 -1.33 -20.48 -5.68
CA ASP A 132 0.10 -20.56 -6.02
C ASP A 132 0.95 -20.46 -4.73
N LYS A 133 2.04 -21.25 -4.65
CA LYS A 133 2.89 -21.33 -3.46
C LYS A 133 3.98 -20.25 -3.46
N TRP A 134 4.01 -19.45 -2.41
CA TRP A 134 5.07 -18.50 -2.11
C TRP A 134 6.28 -19.20 -1.47
N LEU A 135 7.44 -19.09 -2.12
CA LEU A 135 8.71 -19.61 -1.64
C LEU A 135 9.58 -18.47 -1.13
N THR A 136 10.16 -18.63 0.05
CA THR A 136 11.10 -17.66 0.60
C THR A 136 12.33 -17.52 -0.29
N VAL A 137 12.71 -16.28 -0.59
CA VAL A 137 13.89 -15.92 -1.40
C VAL A 137 14.74 -14.89 -0.64
N PRO A 138 15.99 -14.62 -1.07
CA PRO A 138 16.83 -13.63 -0.42
C PRO A 138 16.17 -12.25 -0.35
N GLY A 139 16.35 -11.55 0.78
CA GLY A 139 15.68 -10.27 1.08
C GLY A 139 15.94 -9.18 0.05
N GLU A 140 17.15 -9.15 -0.53
CA GLU A 140 17.54 -8.20 -1.56
C GLU A 140 16.69 -8.28 -2.83
N LYS A 141 15.99 -9.40 -3.08
CA LYS A 141 15.04 -9.52 -4.20
C LYS A 141 13.79 -8.67 -4.01
N CYS A 142 13.44 -8.37 -2.76
CA CYS A 142 12.33 -7.50 -2.40
C CYS A 142 12.77 -6.12 -1.87
N GLY A 143 14.09 -5.86 -1.79
CA GLY A 143 14.62 -4.61 -1.21
C GLY A 143 14.59 -4.55 0.31
N LEU A 144 14.73 -5.69 1.01
CA LEU A 144 14.82 -5.81 2.48
C LEU A 144 16.26 -5.75 3.04
#